data_AF-A0A3C0Z2F8-F1
#
_entry.id   AF-A0A3C0Z2F8-F1
#
_cell.length_a   1.000
_cell.length_b   1.000
_cell.length_c   1.000
_cell.angle_alpha   90.00
_cell.angle_beta   90.00
_cell.angle_gamma   90.00
#
_symmetry.space_group_name_H-M   'P 1'
#
loop_
_entity.id
_entity.type
_entity.pdbx_description
1 polymer ?
#
loop_
_entity_poly.entity_id
_entity_poly.type
_entity_poly.pdbx_seq_one_letter_code
_entity_poly.pdbx_strand_id
1 'polypeptide(L)'
;RDAENLLEQAAVSYGSPLDADQVREMLGMGGDEQALELAKCIVSRSVAEGLSVINRVAGEGADLQQLQRGVTEFLRSVMLSKTGAATTLGYPDETSAVLNELATGADLPHLLRSIRAFSAADTRRDTSSPLPLELALVESSLEPVAAPPAQVADAAARQAQPRQAPTRQARPYVHEQTPVQRQGAPQRQAARPAG
;
A
#
# COMPACT_ATOMS: atom_id res chain seq x y z
N ARG A 1 26.69 -25.55 11.44
CA ARG A 1 26.22 -24.91 12.68
C ARG A 1 24.79 -24.39 12.54
N ASP A 2 24.48 -23.34 11.76
CA ASP A 2 23.06 -22.92 11.61
C ASP A 2 22.19 -23.93 10.85
N ALA A 3 22.73 -24.55 9.79
CA ALA A 3 22.02 -25.59 9.03
C ALA A 3 21.80 -26.90 9.82
N GLU A 4 22.66 -27.19 10.80
CA GLU A 4 22.52 -28.38 11.68
C GLU A 4 21.45 -28.13 12.74
N ASN A 5 21.41 -26.93 13.32
CA ASN A 5 20.36 -26.53 14.27
C ASN A 5 18.96 -26.56 13.64
N LEU A 6 18.83 -26.11 12.38
CA LEU A 6 17.55 -26.17 11.65
C LEU A 6 17.10 -27.61 11.40
N LEU A 7 18.03 -28.52 11.10
CA LEU A 7 17.71 -29.92 10.83
C LEU A 7 17.34 -30.69 12.11
N GLU A 8 17.98 -30.38 13.24
CA GLU A 8 17.58 -30.90 14.55
C GLU A 8 16.19 -30.39 14.96
N GLN A 9 15.87 -29.12 14.72
CA GLN A 9 14.52 -28.57 14.95
C GLN A 9 13.47 -29.21 14.03
N ALA A 10 13.82 -29.52 12.78
CA ALA A 10 12.97 -30.24 11.83
C ALA A 10 12.60 -31.63 12.36
N ALA A 11 13.61 -32.41 12.75
CA ALA A 11 13.46 -33.78 13.21
C ALA A 11 12.67 -33.87 14.52
N VAL A 12 12.81 -32.87 15.40
CA VAL A 12 12.06 -32.78 16.66
C VAL A 12 10.59 -32.39 16.42
N SER A 13 10.31 -31.53 15.45
CA SER A 13 8.94 -31.02 15.20
C SER A 13 8.09 -31.96 14.34
N TYR A 14 8.67 -32.59 13.30
CA TYR A 14 7.93 -33.38 12.31
C TYR A 14 8.18 -34.89 12.40
N GLY A 15 9.14 -35.32 13.23
CA GLY A 15 9.56 -36.72 13.33
C GLY A 15 10.49 -37.14 12.18
N SER A 16 10.86 -38.42 12.16
CA SER A 16 11.67 -39.02 11.09
C SER A 16 10.94 -40.21 10.46
N PRO A 17 10.97 -40.37 9.13
CA PRO A 17 11.72 -39.56 8.16
C PRO A 17 11.05 -38.21 7.86
N LEU A 18 11.86 -37.19 7.57
CA LEU A 18 11.41 -35.87 7.12
C LEU A 18 11.01 -35.96 5.65
N ASP A 19 9.79 -35.57 5.33
CA ASP A 19 9.29 -35.48 3.96
C ASP A 19 9.70 -34.15 3.30
N ALA A 20 9.79 -34.13 1.98
CA ALA A 20 10.14 -32.94 1.20
C ALA A 20 9.15 -31.79 1.45
N ASP A 21 7.86 -32.10 1.65
CA ASP A 21 6.84 -31.13 2.04
C ASP A 21 7.09 -30.48 3.41
N GLN A 22 7.55 -31.27 4.38
CA GLN A 22 7.85 -30.77 5.73
C GLN A 22 9.12 -29.90 5.74
N VAL A 23 10.10 -30.23 4.90
CA VAL A 23 11.29 -29.39 4.70
C VAL A 23 10.92 -28.09 3.98
N ARG A 24 10.01 -28.14 2.99
CA ARG A 24 9.45 -26.95 2.34
C ARG A 24 8.72 -26.07 3.34
N GLU A 25 7.80 -26.63 4.12
CA GLU A 25 7.04 -25.93 5.15
C GLU A 25 7.95 -25.26 6.19
N MET A 26 8.97 -25.98 6.68
CA MET A 26 9.96 -25.44 7.61
C MET A 26 10.80 -24.29 7.03
N LEU A 27 11.08 -24.34 5.72
CA LEU A 27 11.78 -23.26 5.01
C LEU A 27 10.83 -22.12 4.58
N GLY A 28 9.53 -22.21 4.91
CA GLY A 28 8.53 -21.20 4.56
C GLY A 28 7.99 -21.31 3.13
N MET A 29 8.16 -22.46 2.47
CA MET A 29 7.70 -22.77 1.11
C MET A 29 6.33 -23.49 1.07
N GLY A 30 5.68 -23.72 2.22
CA GLY A 30 4.37 -24.41 2.29
C GLY A 30 3.19 -23.64 1.67
N GLY A 31 3.35 -22.35 1.39
CA GLY A 31 2.35 -21.50 0.71
C GLY A 31 2.55 -21.36 -0.79
N ASP A 32 3.56 -22.04 -1.38
CA ASP A 32 3.94 -21.85 -2.78
C ASP A 32 2.88 -22.39 -3.75
N GLU A 33 2.17 -23.45 -3.39
CA GLU A 33 1.14 -24.04 -4.26
C GLU A 33 -0.10 -23.15 -4.36
N GLN A 34 -0.65 -22.69 -3.23
CA GLN A 34 -1.81 -21.79 -3.21
C GLN A 34 -1.44 -20.41 -3.79
N ALA A 35 -0.21 -19.95 -3.57
CA ALA A 35 0.30 -18.73 -4.19
C ALA A 35 0.42 -18.85 -5.71
N LEU A 36 0.91 -19.99 -6.21
CA LEU A 36 0.99 -20.27 -7.64
C LEU A 36 -0.41 -20.42 -8.27
N GLU A 37 -1.33 -21.10 -7.57
CA GLU A 37 -2.74 -21.21 -7.95
C GLU A 37 -3.42 -19.83 -8.06
N LEU A 38 -3.22 -18.97 -7.07
CA LEU A 38 -3.74 -17.60 -7.11
C LEU A 38 -3.08 -16.78 -8.23
N ALA A 39 -1.77 -16.94 -8.46
CA ALA A 39 -1.08 -16.28 -9.57
C ALA A 39 -1.66 -16.70 -10.94
N LYS A 40 -1.98 -17.99 -11.12
CA LYS A 40 -2.69 -18.49 -12.32
C LYS A 40 -4.04 -17.80 -12.50
N CYS A 41 -4.83 -17.69 -11.42
CA CYS A 41 -6.13 -17.01 -11.45
C CYS A 41 -6.00 -15.53 -11.83
N ILE A 42 -4.99 -14.84 -11.29
CA ILE A 42 -4.72 -13.43 -11.59
C ILE A 42 -4.33 -13.26 -13.05
N VAL A 43 -3.39 -14.04 -13.56
CA VAL A 43 -2.90 -13.93 -14.95
C VAL A 43 -4.02 -14.23 -15.95
N SER A 44 -4.87 -15.21 -15.66
CA SER A 44 -6.04 -15.58 -16.48
C SER A 44 -7.26 -14.67 -16.29
N ARG A 45 -7.20 -13.72 -15.35
CA ARG A 45 -8.32 -12.83 -14.95
C ARG A 45 -9.55 -13.59 -14.41
N SER A 46 -9.35 -14.77 -13.85
CA SER A 46 -10.38 -15.57 -13.16
C SER A 46 -10.63 -15.06 -11.74
N VAL A 47 -11.38 -13.97 -11.59
CA VAL A 47 -11.64 -13.32 -10.28
C VAL A 47 -12.37 -14.25 -9.30
N ALA A 48 -13.39 -14.98 -9.75
CA ALA A 48 -14.17 -15.85 -8.89
C ALA A 48 -13.33 -17.02 -8.30
N GLU A 49 -12.47 -17.61 -9.14
CA GLU A 49 -11.54 -18.66 -8.70
C GLU A 49 -10.51 -18.09 -7.73
N GLY A 50 -9.93 -16.93 -8.04
CA GLY A 50 -8.97 -16.27 -7.14
C GLY A 50 -9.57 -15.93 -5.77
N LEU A 51 -10.82 -15.44 -5.72
CA LEU A 51 -11.54 -15.20 -4.46
C LEU A 51 -11.76 -16.50 -3.69
N SER A 52 -12.02 -17.61 -4.39
CA SER A 52 -12.19 -18.92 -3.77
C SER A 52 -10.89 -19.43 -3.14
N VAL A 53 -9.75 -19.23 -3.82
CA VAL A 53 -8.41 -19.56 -3.28
C VAL A 53 -8.13 -18.75 -2.01
N ILE A 54 -8.34 -17.43 -2.06
CA ILE A 54 -8.11 -16.54 -0.90
C ILE A 54 -8.98 -16.97 0.29
N ASN A 55 -10.27 -17.22 0.07
CA ASN A 55 -11.19 -17.64 1.12
C ASN A 55 -10.86 -19.02 1.68
N ARG A 56 -10.40 -19.95 0.85
CA ARG A 56 -9.95 -21.27 1.30
C ARG A 56 -8.72 -21.16 2.20
N VAL A 57 -7.68 -20.43 1.78
CA VAL A 57 -6.48 -20.20 2.59
C VAL A 57 -6.82 -19.54 3.92
N ALA A 58 -7.70 -18.53 3.91
CA ALA A 58 -8.18 -17.88 5.13
C ALA A 58 -8.97 -18.85 6.03
N GLY A 59 -9.84 -19.69 5.46
CA GLY A 59 -10.64 -20.68 6.19
C GLY A 59 -9.80 -21.82 6.78
N GLU A 60 -8.67 -22.14 6.16
CA GLU A 60 -7.67 -23.10 6.65
C GLU A 60 -6.81 -22.51 7.79
N GLY A 61 -6.91 -21.20 8.05
CA GLY A 61 -6.10 -20.51 9.06
C GLY A 61 -4.63 -20.33 8.65
N ALA A 62 -4.34 -20.44 7.35
CA ALA A 62 -3.00 -20.28 6.81
C ALA A 62 -2.57 -18.79 6.76
N ASP A 63 -1.27 -18.55 6.70
CA ASP A 63 -0.71 -17.19 6.75
C ASP A 63 -0.98 -16.42 5.44
N LEU A 64 -1.92 -15.47 5.49
CA LEU A 64 -2.25 -14.59 4.37
C LEU A 64 -1.08 -13.68 3.96
N GLN A 65 -0.14 -13.36 4.85
CA GLN A 65 1.07 -12.63 4.50
C GLN A 65 2.02 -13.49 3.67
N GLN A 66 2.11 -14.79 3.98
CA GLN A 66 2.87 -15.74 3.19
C GLN A 66 2.26 -15.89 1.80
N LEU A 67 0.92 -16.04 1.71
CA LEU A 67 0.20 -16.07 0.44
C LEU A 67 0.46 -14.81 -0.40
N GLN A 68 0.36 -13.62 0.21
CA GLN A 68 0.62 -12.33 -0.44
C GLN A 68 2.04 -12.24 -1.00
N ARG A 69 3.04 -12.68 -0.22
CA ARG A 69 4.45 -12.67 -0.65
C ARG A 69 4.66 -13.64 -1.81
N GLY A 70 4.17 -14.86 -1.69
CA GLY A 70 4.28 -15.89 -2.72
C GLY A 70 3.64 -15.44 -4.03
N VAL A 71 2.39 -14.95 -4.00
CA VAL A 71 1.70 -14.51 -5.22
C VAL A 71 2.43 -13.34 -5.89
N THR A 72 2.96 -12.40 -5.10
CA THR A 72 3.74 -11.28 -5.63
C THR A 72 5.01 -11.76 -6.32
N GLU A 73 5.71 -12.74 -5.75
CA GLU A 73 6.93 -13.31 -6.34
C GLU A 73 6.63 -14.11 -7.62
N PHE A 74 5.54 -14.89 -7.66
CA PHE A 74 5.12 -15.57 -8.88
C PHE A 74 4.71 -14.61 -9.98
N LEU A 75 3.95 -13.54 -9.67
CA LEU A 75 3.61 -12.52 -10.66
C LEU A 75 4.85 -11.80 -11.20
N ARG A 76 5.82 -11.52 -10.34
CA ARG A 76 7.14 -10.99 -10.74
C ARG A 76 7.87 -11.96 -11.65
N SER A 77 7.86 -13.25 -11.32
CA SER A 77 8.48 -14.30 -12.11
C SER A 77 7.87 -14.40 -13.51
N VAL A 78 6.52 -14.37 -13.61
CA VAL A 78 5.80 -14.32 -14.89
C VAL A 78 6.17 -13.06 -15.69
N MET A 79 6.27 -11.89 -15.04
CA MET A 79 6.67 -10.65 -15.69
C MET A 79 8.11 -10.71 -16.24
N LEU A 80 9.03 -11.32 -15.50
CA LEU A 80 10.42 -11.51 -15.95
C LEU A 80 10.50 -12.49 -17.13
N SER A 81 9.76 -13.60 -17.07
CA SER A 81 9.66 -14.54 -18.19
C SER A 81 9.06 -13.86 -19.42
N LYS A 82 8.00 -13.06 -19.25
CA LYS A 82 7.34 -12.34 -20.35
C LYS A 82 8.26 -11.33 -21.05
N THR A 83 9.14 -10.67 -20.29
CA THR A 83 10.06 -9.65 -20.83
C THR A 83 11.36 -10.24 -21.36
N GLY A 84 11.56 -11.56 -21.24
CA GLY A 84 12.83 -12.22 -21.58
C GLY A 84 13.97 -11.92 -20.61
N ALA A 85 13.65 -11.35 -19.44
CA ALA A 85 14.61 -11.03 -18.38
C ALA A 85 14.76 -12.15 -17.33
N ALA A 86 14.08 -13.28 -17.52
CA ALA A 86 14.19 -14.45 -16.65
C ALA A 86 15.55 -15.16 -16.83
N THR A 87 16.60 -14.61 -16.24
CA THR A 87 17.87 -15.34 -16.07
C THR A 87 17.72 -16.25 -14.85
N THR A 88 17.48 -17.55 -15.08
CA THR A 88 17.40 -18.64 -14.10
C THR A 88 16.78 -18.25 -12.75
N LEU A 89 15.46 -18.35 -12.65
CA LEU A 89 14.71 -17.97 -11.44
C LEU A 89 14.82 -18.97 -10.26
N GLY A 90 15.55 -20.07 -10.42
CA GLY A 90 15.81 -21.03 -9.35
C GLY A 90 14.63 -21.94 -8.98
N TYR A 91 13.56 -21.95 -9.78
CA TYR A 91 12.43 -22.86 -9.60
C TYR A 91 12.70 -24.25 -10.19
N PRO A 92 12.04 -25.31 -9.69
CA PRO A 92 12.00 -26.61 -10.35
C PRO A 92 11.51 -26.50 -11.80
N ASP A 93 11.88 -27.47 -12.64
CA ASP A 93 11.51 -27.48 -14.06
C ASP A 93 10.00 -27.43 -14.29
N GLU A 94 9.21 -28.11 -13.45
CA GLU A 94 7.75 -28.11 -13.49
C GLU A 94 7.17 -26.71 -13.26
N THR A 95 7.55 -26.05 -12.17
CA THR A 95 7.13 -24.68 -11.87
C THR A 95 7.61 -23.71 -12.93
N SER A 96 8.84 -23.88 -13.43
CA SER A 96 9.39 -23.06 -14.52
C SER A 96 8.56 -23.19 -15.81
N ALA A 97 8.11 -24.40 -16.16
CA ALA A 97 7.25 -24.63 -17.31
C ALA A 97 5.90 -23.90 -17.16
N VAL A 98 5.28 -24.01 -15.99
CA VAL A 98 4.02 -23.29 -15.67
C VAL A 98 4.20 -21.77 -15.78
N LEU A 99 5.28 -21.22 -15.25
CA LEU A 99 5.55 -19.77 -15.31
C LEU A 99 5.76 -19.27 -16.74
N ASN A 100 6.42 -20.07 -17.58
CA ASN A 100 6.62 -19.74 -19.00
C ASN A 100 5.31 -19.83 -19.80
N GLU A 101 4.46 -20.80 -19.48
CA GLU A 101 3.12 -20.90 -20.07
C GLU A 101 2.28 -19.66 -19.73
N LEU A 102 2.23 -19.29 -18.44
CA LEU A 102 1.55 -18.07 -17.99
C LEU A 102 2.09 -16.82 -18.68
N ALA A 103 3.41 -16.71 -18.84
CA ALA A 103 4.04 -15.56 -19.49
C ALA A 103 3.64 -15.36 -20.96
N THR A 104 3.34 -16.46 -21.66
CA THR A 104 2.92 -16.44 -23.07
C THR A 104 1.58 -15.70 -23.24
N GLY A 105 0.62 -15.96 -22.35
CA GLY A 105 -0.71 -15.35 -22.38
C GLY A 105 -0.88 -14.08 -21.53
N ALA A 106 0.06 -13.77 -20.65
CA ALA A 106 -0.12 -12.67 -19.69
C ALA A 106 -0.17 -11.29 -20.37
N ASP A 107 -0.93 -10.36 -19.80
CA ASP A 107 -0.93 -8.96 -20.23
C ASP A 107 -0.02 -8.12 -19.31
N LEU A 108 0.94 -7.38 -19.86
CA LEU A 108 1.96 -6.69 -19.06
C LEU A 108 1.39 -5.53 -18.21
N PRO A 109 0.51 -4.66 -18.74
CA PRO A 109 -0.27 -3.70 -17.93
C PRO A 109 -1.02 -4.37 -16.78
N HIS A 110 -1.71 -5.48 -17.04
CA HIS A 110 -2.42 -6.25 -16.01
C HIS A 110 -1.49 -6.80 -14.93
N LEU A 111 -0.36 -7.42 -15.31
CA LEU A 111 0.65 -7.90 -14.36
C LEU A 111 1.16 -6.78 -13.47
N LEU A 112 1.47 -5.60 -14.04
CA LEU A 112 1.94 -4.45 -13.28
C LEU A 112 0.89 -3.96 -12.27
N ARG A 113 -0.39 -3.87 -12.68
CA ARG A 113 -1.48 -3.50 -11.77
C ARG A 113 -1.63 -4.52 -10.64
N SER A 114 -1.60 -5.81 -10.98
CA SER A 114 -1.70 -6.91 -10.03
C SER A 114 -0.58 -6.85 -9.00
N ILE A 115 0.68 -6.74 -9.42
CA ILE A 115 1.83 -6.64 -8.52
C ILE A 115 1.69 -5.45 -7.58
N ARG A 116 1.25 -4.29 -8.09
CA ARG A 116 1.05 -3.08 -7.27
C ARG A 116 -0.06 -3.25 -6.25
N ALA A 117 -1.22 -3.76 -6.67
CA ALA A 117 -2.37 -3.97 -5.79
C ALA A 117 -2.01 -4.95 -4.65
N PHE A 118 -1.40 -6.09 -4.98
CA PHE A 118 -0.98 -7.07 -3.98
C PHE A 118 0.16 -6.56 -3.09
N SER A 119 1.08 -5.74 -3.60
CA SER A 119 2.13 -5.12 -2.77
C SER A 119 1.59 -4.06 -1.81
N ALA A 120 0.46 -3.43 -2.15
CA ALA A 120 -0.19 -2.40 -1.34
C ALA A 120 -1.17 -2.96 -0.31
N ALA A 121 -1.61 -4.22 -0.47
CA ALA A 121 -2.52 -4.88 0.46
C ALA A 121 -1.91 -4.95 1.88
N ASP A 122 -2.55 -4.27 2.84
CA ASP A 122 -2.11 -4.24 4.24
C ASP A 122 -2.73 -5.40 5.03
N THR A 123 -2.13 -6.58 4.89
CA THR A 123 -2.49 -7.81 5.64
C THR A 123 -1.99 -7.78 7.10
N ARG A 124 -1.26 -6.74 7.52
CA ARG A 124 -0.68 -6.66 8.87
C ARG A 124 -1.65 -6.09 9.91
N ARG A 125 -2.59 -5.24 9.47
CA ARG A 125 -3.59 -4.62 10.36
C ARG A 125 -4.62 -5.62 10.86
N ASP A 126 -4.95 -6.60 10.04
CA ASP A 126 -5.93 -7.63 10.34
C ASP A 126 -5.50 -8.94 9.68
N THR A 127 -4.65 -9.70 10.37
CA THR A 127 -4.01 -10.91 9.84
C THR A 127 -4.99 -12.05 9.58
N SER A 128 -6.22 -11.96 10.10
CA SER A 128 -7.27 -12.96 9.92
C SER A 128 -8.26 -12.58 8.81
N SER A 129 -8.22 -11.33 8.33
CA SER A 129 -9.15 -10.86 7.31
C SER A 129 -8.59 -11.08 5.90
N PRO A 130 -9.31 -11.81 5.02
CA PRO A 130 -8.92 -11.94 3.62
C PRO A 130 -9.14 -10.66 2.81
N LEU A 131 -9.91 -9.70 3.35
CA LEU A 131 -10.39 -8.51 2.63
C LEU A 131 -9.29 -7.71 1.91
N PRO A 132 -8.09 -7.47 2.49
CA PRO A 132 -7.03 -6.75 1.76
C PRO A 132 -6.61 -7.45 0.46
N LEU A 133 -6.59 -8.79 0.45
CA LEU A 133 -6.24 -9.57 -0.74
C LEU A 133 -7.42 -9.68 -1.71
N GLU A 134 -8.64 -9.79 -1.21
CA GLU A 134 -9.86 -9.78 -2.03
C GLU A 134 -9.97 -8.46 -2.81
N LEU A 135 -9.76 -7.32 -2.14
CA LEU A 135 -9.74 -6.00 -2.77
C LEU A 135 -8.62 -5.90 -3.80
N ALA A 136 -7.40 -6.34 -3.47
CA ALA A 136 -6.28 -6.32 -4.40
C ALA A 136 -6.56 -7.13 -5.68
N LEU A 137 -7.19 -8.30 -5.54
CA LEU A 137 -7.59 -9.14 -6.66
C LEU A 137 -8.61 -8.42 -7.55
N VAL A 138 -9.69 -7.91 -6.96
CA VAL A 138 -10.75 -7.21 -7.70
C VAL A 138 -10.19 -5.95 -8.37
N GLU A 139 -9.46 -5.10 -7.65
CA GLU A 139 -8.85 -3.89 -8.18
C GLU A 139 -7.92 -4.17 -9.35
N SER A 140 -7.12 -5.24 -9.29
CA SER A 140 -6.23 -5.63 -10.37
C SER A 140 -6.96 -6.03 -11.66
N SER A 141 -8.17 -6.60 -11.52
CA SER A 141 -9.00 -7.06 -12.64
C SER A 141 -9.75 -5.94 -13.36
N LEU A 142 -9.93 -4.79 -12.69
CA LEU A 142 -10.59 -3.64 -13.27
C LEU A 142 -9.65 -2.97 -14.27
N GLU A 143 -10.16 -2.70 -15.48
CA GLU A 143 -9.45 -1.82 -16.40
C GLU A 143 -9.38 -0.42 -15.77
N PRO A 144 -8.22 0.25 -15.84
CA PRO A 144 -8.08 1.57 -15.26
C PRO A 144 -9.10 2.49 -15.93
N VAL A 145 -10.00 3.04 -15.11
CA VAL A 145 -10.87 4.13 -15.55
C VAL A 145 -9.93 5.25 -16.00
N ALA A 146 -9.96 5.57 -17.29
CA ALA A 146 -9.21 6.69 -17.82
C ALA A 146 -9.55 7.90 -16.94
N ALA A 147 -8.55 8.41 -16.22
CA ALA A 147 -8.72 9.62 -15.44
C ALA A 147 -9.31 10.67 -16.39
N PRO A 148 -10.38 11.38 -16.01
CA PRO A 148 -10.80 12.56 -16.75
C PRO A 148 -9.54 13.40 -16.95
N PRO A 149 -9.27 13.93 -18.16
CA PRO A 149 -8.10 14.76 -18.37
C PRO A 149 -8.09 15.80 -17.27
N ALA A 150 -7.04 15.76 -16.44
CA ALA A 150 -6.87 16.74 -15.39
C ALA A 150 -6.98 18.08 -16.09
N GLN A 151 -8.09 18.79 -15.85
CA GLN A 151 -8.18 20.18 -16.20
C GLN A 151 -7.01 20.80 -15.45
N VAL A 152 -5.97 21.15 -16.21
CA VAL A 152 -4.97 22.13 -15.82
C VAL A 152 -5.76 23.39 -15.51
N ALA A 153 -6.26 23.45 -14.28
CA ALA A 153 -6.97 24.57 -13.73
C ALA A 153 -5.94 25.67 -13.60
N ASP A 154 -5.86 26.48 -14.65
CA ASP A 154 -5.70 27.93 -14.62
C ASP A 154 -4.97 28.46 -13.38
N ALA A 155 -3.68 28.14 -13.28
CA ALA A 155 -2.76 28.79 -12.37
C ALA A 155 -2.23 30.13 -12.94
N ALA A 156 -2.70 30.54 -14.12
CA ALA A 156 -2.21 31.73 -14.83
C ALA A 156 -3.11 32.97 -14.66
N ALA A 157 -4.40 32.84 -14.34
CA ALA A 157 -5.29 34.00 -14.19
C ALA A 157 -5.19 34.74 -12.84
N ARG A 158 -4.43 34.25 -11.85
CA ARG A 158 -4.31 34.91 -10.52
C ARG A 158 -3.19 35.96 -10.40
N GLN A 159 -2.41 36.21 -11.44
CA GLN A 159 -1.29 37.18 -11.37
C GLN A 159 -1.60 38.59 -11.91
N ALA A 160 -2.84 38.90 -12.29
CA ALA A 160 -3.17 40.22 -12.85
C ALA A 160 -4.43 40.85 -12.22
N GLN A 161 -4.41 41.13 -10.91
CA GLN A 161 -5.27 42.18 -10.34
C GLN A 161 -4.45 43.10 -9.43
N PRO A 162 -4.30 44.40 -9.78
CA PRO A 162 -3.72 45.38 -8.88
C PRO A 162 -4.67 45.61 -7.70
N ARG A 163 -4.15 45.40 -6.49
CA ARG A 163 -4.83 45.62 -5.22
C ARG A 163 -5.07 47.14 -5.05
N GLN A 164 -6.26 47.63 -5.38
CA GLN A 164 -6.66 48.99 -5.04
C GLN A 164 -6.93 49.07 -3.53
N ALA A 165 -6.24 49.98 -2.85
CA ALA A 165 -6.44 50.27 -1.43
C ALA A 165 -7.78 51.01 -1.23
N PRO A 166 -8.57 50.69 -0.18
CA PRO A 166 -9.78 51.43 0.11
C PRO A 166 -9.44 52.79 0.71
N THR A 167 -9.78 53.87 0.00
CA THR A 167 -9.78 55.24 0.51
C THR A 167 -10.83 55.36 1.61
N ARG A 168 -10.39 55.48 2.86
CA ARG A 168 -11.21 55.79 4.02
C ARG A 168 -11.81 57.19 3.84
N GLN A 169 -13.07 57.27 3.40
CA GLN A 169 -13.83 58.52 3.40
C GLN A 169 -14.08 58.94 4.86
N ALA A 170 -13.44 60.04 5.27
CA ALA A 170 -13.77 60.74 6.51
C ALA A 170 -15.12 61.45 6.32
N ARG A 171 -16.10 61.15 7.18
CA ARG A 171 -17.31 61.97 7.32
C ARG A 171 -17.10 63.07 8.37
N PRO A 172 -17.74 64.24 8.20
CA PRO A 172 -17.32 65.47 8.85
C PRO A 172 -17.78 65.58 10.31
N TYR A 173 -16.95 66.27 11.10
CA TYR A 173 -17.21 66.70 12.47
C TYR A 173 -18.36 67.72 12.52
N VAL A 174 -19.28 67.58 13.48
CA VAL A 174 -20.09 68.68 13.99
C VAL A 174 -19.91 68.72 15.51
N HIS A 175 -19.43 69.87 16.00
CA HIS A 175 -19.28 70.22 17.41
C HIS A 175 -20.64 70.35 18.08
N GLU A 176 -20.78 69.97 19.36
CA GLU A 176 -21.28 70.94 20.35
C GLU A 176 -20.94 70.59 21.82
N GLN A 177 -20.16 71.50 22.43
CA GLN A 177 -20.19 72.03 23.81
C GLN A 177 -19.85 71.17 25.04
N THR A 178 -18.74 71.57 25.67
CA THR A 178 -18.35 71.37 27.08
C THR A 178 -19.17 72.28 28.01
N PRO A 179 -19.33 71.95 29.32
CA PRO A 179 -18.37 72.49 30.30
C PRO A 179 -18.04 71.61 31.53
N VAL A 180 -16.74 71.62 31.86
CA VAL A 180 -16.03 71.67 33.16
C VAL A 180 -16.68 71.13 34.46
N GLN A 181 -15.98 70.20 35.13
CA GLN A 181 -15.71 70.15 36.59
C GLN A 181 -14.47 69.25 36.82
N ARG A 182 -13.25 69.78 36.99
CA ARG A 182 -12.56 70.14 38.26
C ARG A 182 -12.57 69.04 39.36
N GLN A 183 -11.41 68.39 39.53
CA GLN A 183 -10.57 68.29 40.74
C GLN A 183 -10.05 66.86 41.05
N GLY A 184 -8.74 66.78 41.33
CA GLY A 184 -8.14 65.68 42.09
C GLY A 184 -6.82 65.10 41.55
N ALA A 185 -5.70 65.78 41.80
CA ALA A 185 -4.36 65.17 41.98
C ALA A 185 -3.95 65.46 43.45
N PRO A 186 -2.91 64.85 44.08
CA PRO A 186 -1.74 64.11 43.54
C PRO A 186 -1.50 62.76 44.32
N GLN A 187 -0.44 61.93 44.20
CA GLN A 187 0.99 62.19 44.47
C GLN A 187 1.87 60.90 44.30
N ARG A 188 3.04 61.07 43.64
CA ARG A 188 4.42 60.52 43.84
C ARG A 188 4.64 59.14 44.52
N GLN A 189 5.26 58.16 43.84
CA GLN A 189 6.73 57.82 43.75
C GLN A 189 7.35 57.10 44.95
N ALA A 190 7.92 55.90 44.73
CA ALA A 190 9.25 55.41 45.17
C ALA A 190 9.39 53.93 44.72
N ALA A 191 10.24 53.59 43.75
CA ALA A 191 11.68 53.28 43.85
C ALA A 191 11.98 51.79 44.19
N ARG A 192 12.70 51.15 43.24
CA ARG A 192 13.49 49.89 43.25
C ARG A 192 14.53 49.81 44.41
N PRO A 193 15.41 48.77 44.58
CA PRO A 193 15.74 47.62 43.70
C PRO A 193 15.98 46.24 44.38
N ALA A 194 16.22 45.25 43.50
CA ALA A 194 17.15 44.10 43.52
C ALA A 194 17.63 43.47 44.85
N GLY A 195 17.47 42.14 44.88
CA GLY A 195 18.32 41.16 45.56
C GLY A 195 18.36 39.90 44.70
#